data_AF-A0A1E7DGG9-F1
#
_entry.id   AF-A0A1E7DGG9-F1
#
_cell.length_a   1.000
_cell.length_b   1.000
_cell.length_c   1.000
_cell.angle_alpha   90.00
_cell.angle_beta   90.00
_cell.angle_gamma   90.00
#
_symmetry.space_group_name_H-M   'P 1'
#
loop_
_entity.id
_entity.type
_entity.pdbx_description
1 polymer ?
#
loop_
_entity_poly.entity_id
_entity_poly.type
_entity_poly.pdbx_seq_one_letter_code
_entity_poly.pdbx_strand_id
1 'polypeptide(L)'
;MSSFIHKVKSLISELSAQNVSRIFTIATTSKGEEEPYLTPLRVTRDFAVAGCVIFKQECLLDIIELVDGAVDIVLVDTEKKIPLSINKQALLASDSIYLKRNTIGPVETGNLSKICFQQISKSATFEFKPNDLTVNSAWSFLSQRLGVLSGKRIAILGAGNIGSKLALKLVECGADVHIYRQQAHVGYQITNGLNLIKHENTVSNITFHNSLLSTSFSADVVVGCTNGVPIIDNEVIQTVKKNALVVDLGKNNITADAIKLAIKNKLEIYRVDVTAALEGFIYEMLKMRDVLNSSYGKKALSFCNIVSGGYLGEDGDVIVDDISKPSVIYGVANGAGSIKKSLSSAENEIIAKLKKEVCLC
;
A
#
# COMPACT_ATOMS: atom_id res chain seq x y z
N MET A 1 16.39 23.55 -1.17
CA MET A 1 15.58 23.16 -2.36
C MET A 1 16.42 22.83 -3.59
N SER A 2 17.27 23.73 -4.12
CA SER A 2 18.06 23.48 -5.36
C SER A 2 18.95 22.23 -5.32
N SER A 3 19.59 21.96 -4.17
CA SER A 3 20.39 20.74 -3.96
C SER A 3 19.55 19.46 -4.05
N PHE A 4 18.31 19.47 -3.57
CA PHE A 4 17.43 18.31 -3.61
C PHE A 4 16.95 18.00 -5.03
N ILE A 5 16.55 19.02 -5.79
CA ILE A 5 16.14 18.87 -7.20
C ILE A 5 17.30 18.31 -8.04
N HIS A 6 18.54 18.72 -7.78
CA HIS A 6 19.72 18.13 -8.43
C HIS A 6 19.87 16.63 -8.13
N LYS A 7 19.65 16.22 -6.87
CA LYS A 7 19.66 14.80 -6.49
C LYS A 7 18.54 14.01 -7.19
N VAL A 8 17.33 14.58 -7.28
CA VAL A 8 16.22 13.98 -8.04
C VAL A 8 16.61 13.76 -9.50
N LYS A 9 17.21 14.77 -10.14
CA LYS A 9 17.69 14.67 -11.53
C LYS A 9 18.75 13.58 -11.72
N SER A 10 19.69 13.44 -10.79
CA SER A 10 20.69 12.36 -10.81
C SER A 10 20.02 10.99 -10.72
N LEU A 11 19.10 10.82 -9.77
CA LEU A 11 18.38 9.56 -9.59
C LEU A 11 17.53 9.20 -10.81
N ILE A 12 16.87 10.17 -11.43
CA ILE A 12 16.13 9.95 -12.68
C ILE A 12 17.10 9.50 -13.78
N SER A 13 18.29 10.07 -13.88
CA SER A 13 19.28 9.64 -14.88
C SER A 13 19.72 8.18 -14.67
N GLU A 14 19.94 7.77 -13.41
CA GLU A 14 20.25 6.38 -13.04
C GLU A 14 19.09 5.42 -13.33
N LEU A 15 17.87 5.85 -13.05
CA LEU A 15 16.64 5.09 -13.31
C LEU A 15 16.38 4.96 -14.82
N SER A 16 16.55 6.04 -15.58
CA SER A 16 16.35 6.06 -17.04
C SER A 16 17.38 5.23 -17.80
N ALA A 17 18.53 4.94 -17.20
CA ALA A 17 19.55 4.04 -17.76
C ALA A 17 19.18 2.55 -17.67
N GLN A 18 18.09 2.19 -16.97
CA GLN A 18 17.65 0.80 -16.84
C GLN A 18 16.87 0.34 -18.09
N ASN A 19 17.11 -0.90 -18.52
CA ASN A 19 16.48 -1.52 -19.71
C ASN A 19 15.14 -2.21 -19.41
N VAL A 20 14.48 -1.82 -18.32
CA VAL A 20 13.22 -2.39 -17.83
C VAL A 20 12.21 -1.26 -17.66
N SER A 21 10.95 -1.55 -17.30
CA SER A 21 9.98 -0.48 -17.06
C SER A 21 10.46 0.43 -15.92
N ARG A 22 10.43 1.75 -16.13
CA ARG A 22 10.99 2.76 -15.21
C ARG A 22 9.87 3.44 -14.45
N ILE A 23 9.92 3.35 -13.12
CA ILE A 23 8.84 3.81 -12.25
C ILE A 23 9.40 4.82 -11.23
N PHE A 24 8.78 5.99 -11.15
CA PHE A 24 9.14 7.01 -10.16
C PHE A 24 8.04 7.20 -9.12
N THR A 25 8.37 7.10 -7.82
CA THR A 25 7.41 7.34 -6.74
C THR A 25 7.51 8.75 -6.18
N ILE A 26 6.38 9.44 -6.00
CA ILE A 26 6.28 10.71 -5.28
C ILE A 26 5.42 10.48 -4.04
N ALA A 27 6.04 10.52 -2.85
CA ALA A 27 5.37 10.21 -1.59
C ALA A 27 5.47 11.34 -0.55
N THR A 28 4.65 11.24 0.50
CA THR A 28 4.69 12.11 1.68
C THR A 28 4.75 11.30 2.96
N THR A 29 5.17 11.93 4.05
CA THR A 29 5.04 11.34 5.39
C THR A 29 4.57 12.36 6.41
N SER A 30 3.85 11.88 7.43
CA SER A 30 3.43 12.69 8.59
C SER A 30 4.55 12.85 9.61
N LYS A 31 5.65 12.11 9.47
CA LYS A 31 6.85 12.36 10.26
C LYS A 31 7.40 13.73 9.88
N GLY A 32 7.54 14.63 10.84
CA GLY A 32 8.17 15.93 10.61
C GLY A 32 9.66 15.73 10.39
N GLU A 33 10.07 15.54 9.13
CA GLU A 33 11.47 15.66 8.76
C GLU A 33 11.71 17.04 8.14
N GLU A 34 12.92 17.56 8.34
CA GLU A 34 13.26 18.93 7.94
C GLU A 34 13.44 19.05 6.42
N GLU A 35 13.95 18.00 5.78
CA GLU A 35 14.34 18.02 4.36
C GLU A 35 13.76 16.84 3.58
N PRO A 36 13.32 17.06 2.31
CA PRO A 36 12.93 15.99 1.42
C PRO A 36 14.09 15.03 1.13
N TYR A 37 13.77 13.76 0.88
CA TYR A 37 14.78 12.72 0.64
C TYR A 37 14.40 11.77 -0.49
N LEU A 38 15.41 11.07 -1.02
CA LEU A 38 15.24 10.09 -2.07
C LEU A 38 15.00 8.69 -1.50
N THR A 39 14.20 7.89 -2.20
CA THR A 39 14.11 6.45 -1.97
C THR A 39 15.16 5.74 -2.83
N PRO A 40 15.73 4.61 -2.35
CA PRO A 40 16.78 3.91 -3.09
C PRO A 40 16.23 3.34 -4.40
N LEU A 41 17.09 3.30 -5.43
CA LEU A 41 16.84 2.58 -6.66
C LEU A 41 16.75 1.08 -6.36
N ARG A 42 15.64 0.46 -6.76
CA ARG A 42 15.42 -0.99 -6.74
C ARG A 42 15.23 -1.46 -8.16
N VAL A 43 15.93 -2.53 -8.54
CA VAL A 43 15.88 -3.09 -9.89
C VAL A 43 15.46 -4.55 -9.80
N THR A 44 14.43 -4.90 -10.56
CA THR A 44 13.95 -6.27 -10.74
C THR A 44 14.16 -6.70 -12.19
N ARG A 45 13.74 -7.91 -12.55
CA ARG A 45 13.76 -8.37 -13.94
C ARG A 45 12.83 -7.55 -14.84
N ASP A 46 11.71 -7.07 -14.30
CA ASP A 46 10.61 -6.55 -15.10
C ASP A 46 10.47 -5.00 -14.99
N PHE A 47 10.93 -4.42 -13.88
CA PHE A 47 10.92 -2.96 -13.66
C PHE A 47 12.05 -2.49 -12.74
N ALA A 48 12.32 -1.19 -12.80
CA ALA A 48 13.14 -0.44 -11.85
C ALA A 48 12.29 0.66 -11.20
N VAL A 49 12.43 0.85 -9.89
CA VAL A 49 11.68 1.84 -9.12
C VAL A 49 12.60 2.64 -8.21
N ALA A 50 12.46 3.95 -8.25
CA ALA A 50 13.07 4.89 -7.32
C ALA A 50 12.12 6.07 -7.10
N GLY A 51 12.50 7.05 -6.28
CA GLY A 51 11.62 8.20 -6.08
C GLY A 51 12.03 9.11 -4.94
N CYS A 52 11.05 9.86 -4.45
CA CYS A 52 11.25 10.81 -3.37
C CYS A 52 10.10 10.87 -2.37
N VAL A 53 10.44 11.32 -1.16
CA VAL A 53 9.49 11.73 -0.14
C VAL A 53 9.62 13.24 0.05
N ILE A 54 8.50 13.95 -0.13
CA ILE A 54 8.41 15.41 0.00
C ILE A 54 7.47 15.80 1.14
N PHE A 55 7.69 17.00 1.68
CA PHE A 55 6.98 17.51 2.85
C PHE A 55 6.23 18.81 2.58
N LYS A 56 6.52 19.45 1.45
CA LYS A 56 5.92 20.70 0.99
C LYS A 56 5.58 20.58 -0.48
N GLN A 57 4.46 21.18 -0.88
CA GLN A 57 3.98 21.14 -2.26
C GLN A 57 4.86 21.99 -3.20
N GLU A 58 5.64 22.94 -2.64
CA GLU A 58 6.52 23.88 -3.36
C GLU A 58 7.43 23.20 -4.39
N CYS A 59 8.05 22.06 -4.06
CA CYS A 59 8.98 21.36 -4.95
C CYS A 59 8.31 20.41 -5.95
N LEU A 60 6.99 20.23 -5.89
CA LEU A 60 6.30 19.22 -6.67
C LEU A 60 6.34 19.51 -8.17
N LEU A 61 6.17 20.78 -8.57
CA LEU A 61 6.14 21.16 -9.98
C LEU A 61 7.52 20.94 -10.64
N ASP A 62 8.60 21.30 -9.95
CA ASP A 62 9.97 21.02 -10.40
C ASP A 62 10.21 19.52 -10.58
N ILE A 63 9.71 18.70 -9.64
CA ILE A 63 9.82 17.23 -9.75
C ILE A 63 9.02 16.71 -10.94
N ILE A 64 7.78 17.20 -11.13
CA ILE A 64 6.92 16.82 -12.26
C ILE A 64 7.61 17.11 -13.60
N GLU A 65 8.21 18.29 -13.75
CA GLU A 65 8.94 18.66 -14.97
C GLU A 65 10.10 17.71 -15.26
N LEU A 66 10.80 17.25 -14.22
CA LEU A 66 11.92 16.31 -14.37
C LEU A 66 11.47 14.88 -14.71
N VAL A 67 10.33 14.42 -14.18
CA VAL A 67 9.89 13.02 -14.33
C VAL A 67 9.02 12.80 -15.56
N ASP A 68 8.22 13.78 -16.00
CA ASP A 68 7.24 13.59 -17.08
C ASP A 68 7.91 13.30 -18.43
N GLY A 69 7.76 12.07 -18.90
CA GLY A 69 8.39 11.54 -20.11
C GLY A 69 9.82 11.01 -19.91
N ALA A 70 10.42 11.20 -18.74
CA ALA A 70 11.72 10.61 -18.39
C ALA A 70 11.59 9.15 -17.88
N VAL A 71 10.41 8.83 -17.34
CA VAL A 71 10.05 7.49 -16.84
C VAL A 71 8.75 7.01 -17.48
N ASP A 72 8.49 5.71 -17.43
CA ASP A 72 7.27 5.12 -18.01
C ASP A 72 6.06 5.38 -17.13
N ILE A 73 6.26 5.31 -15.81
CA ILE A 73 5.19 5.38 -14.82
C ILE A 73 5.58 6.29 -13.64
N VAL A 74 4.64 7.12 -13.19
CA VAL A 74 4.72 7.89 -11.95
C VAL A 74 3.68 7.37 -10.96
N LEU A 75 4.13 6.94 -9.78
CA LEU A 75 3.28 6.53 -8.66
C LEU A 75 3.18 7.65 -7.65
N VAL A 76 1.96 8.08 -7.32
CA VAL A 76 1.73 9.26 -6.47
C VAL A 76 0.95 8.90 -5.21
N ASP A 77 1.47 9.32 -4.07
CA ASP A 77 0.84 9.10 -2.78
C ASP A 77 -0.50 9.85 -2.70
N THR A 78 -1.58 9.10 -2.47
CA THR A 78 -2.94 9.65 -2.38
C THR A 78 -3.36 10.00 -0.94
N GLU A 79 -2.61 9.58 0.08
CA GLU A 79 -2.94 9.94 1.45
C GLU A 79 -2.53 11.39 1.72
N LYS A 80 -3.50 12.23 2.07
CA LYS A 80 -3.25 13.64 2.41
C LYS A 80 -2.59 13.75 3.78
N LYS A 81 -1.29 14.00 3.78
CA LYS A 81 -0.49 14.19 5.01
C LYS A 81 0.00 15.63 5.20
N ILE A 82 -0.06 16.45 4.16
CA ILE A 82 0.34 17.86 4.19
C ILE A 82 -0.88 18.69 4.63
N PRO A 83 -0.79 19.49 5.72
CA PRO A 83 -1.86 20.36 6.16
C PRO A 83 -2.24 21.43 5.12
N LEU A 84 -3.43 22.02 5.29
CA LEU A 84 -3.81 23.22 4.56
C LEU A 84 -2.82 24.35 4.90
N SER A 85 -2.27 24.98 3.88
CA SER A 85 -1.33 26.10 4.02
C SER A 85 -1.65 27.19 2.99
N ILE A 86 -1.05 28.38 3.17
CA ILE A 86 -1.03 29.41 2.13
C ILE A 86 0.33 29.35 1.46
N ASN A 87 0.36 29.20 0.13
CA ASN A 87 1.58 29.32 -0.62
C ASN A 87 2.09 30.77 -0.50
N LYS A 88 3.30 30.93 0.07
CA LYS A 88 3.93 32.24 0.29
C LYS A 88 4.91 32.62 -0.83
N GLN A 89 5.17 31.73 -1.78
CA GLN A 89 6.04 32.00 -2.92
C GLN A 89 5.34 32.88 -3.94
N ALA A 90 6.11 33.69 -4.67
CA ALA A 90 5.58 34.49 -5.76
C ALA A 90 5.05 33.56 -6.85
N LEU A 91 3.73 33.60 -7.09
CA LEU A 91 3.10 32.79 -8.13
C LEU A 91 3.55 33.29 -9.49
N LEU A 92 4.11 32.39 -10.29
CA LEU A 92 4.43 32.64 -11.69
C LEU A 92 3.20 32.38 -12.56
N ALA A 93 3.17 32.90 -13.79
CA ALA A 93 2.07 32.63 -14.73
C ALA A 93 1.91 31.12 -15.04
N SER A 94 2.98 30.34 -14.86
CA SER A 94 3.00 28.87 -14.95
C SER A 94 2.29 28.17 -13.79
N ASP A 95 2.04 28.85 -12.65
CA ASP A 95 1.40 28.31 -11.45
C ASP A 95 -0.14 28.25 -11.56
N SER A 96 -0.64 27.87 -12.74
CA SER A 96 -2.06 27.90 -13.09
C SER A 96 -2.94 27.06 -12.13
N ILE A 97 -2.36 26.08 -11.43
CA ILE A 97 -3.07 25.22 -10.48
C ILE A 97 -3.43 25.91 -9.15
N TYR A 98 -2.70 26.98 -8.79
CA TYR A 98 -3.03 27.82 -7.65
C TYR A 98 -3.98 28.96 -8.07
N LEU A 99 -3.86 29.43 -9.31
CA LEU A 99 -4.67 30.53 -9.88
C LEU A 99 -6.08 30.11 -10.30
N LYS A 100 -6.32 28.82 -10.60
CA LYS A 100 -7.63 28.27 -11.02
C LYS A 100 -8.51 27.78 -9.87
N ARG A 101 -8.20 28.12 -8.61
CA ARG A 101 -8.99 27.69 -7.44
C ARG A 101 -10.10 28.71 -7.16
N ASN A 102 -11.24 28.24 -6.65
CA ASN A 102 -12.34 29.08 -6.15
C ASN A 102 -12.01 29.77 -4.81
N THR A 103 -10.74 29.97 -4.50
CA THR A 103 -10.25 30.59 -3.26
C THR A 103 -9.60 31.94 -3.57
N ILE A 104 -9.76 32.92 -2.69
CA ILE A 104 -9.19 34.27 -2.86
C ILE A 104 -7.64 34.22 -2.90
N GLY A 105 -7.02 33.34 -2.13
CA GLY A 105 -5.56 33.16 -2.06
C GLY A 105 -5.08 31.80 -2.56
N PRO A 106 -3.75 31.61 -2.73
CA PRO A 106 -3.16 30.38 -3.21
C PRO A 106 -3.08 29.34 -2.08
N VAL A 107 -4.23 28.77 -1.72
CA VAL A 107 -4.32 27.73 -0.70
C VAL A 107 -3.66 26.46 -1.23
N GLU A 108 -2.75 25.85 -0.47
CA GLU A 108 -2.26 24.49 -0.73
C GLU A 108 -3.11 23.50 0.06
N THR A 109 -3.51 22.40 -0.60
CA THR A 109 -4.41 21.40 -0.01
C THR A 109 -3.71 20.08 0.29
N GLY A 110 -2.41 19.99 0.00
CA GLY A 110 -1.64 18.75 0.16
C GLY A 110 -2.10 17.62 -0.76
N ASN A 111 -2.90 17.92 -1.78
CA ASN A 111 -3.44 16.91 -2.70
C ASN A 111 -2.48 16.71 -3.88
N LEU A 112 -1.39 15.99 -3.62
CA LEU A 112 -0.36 15.73 -4.63
C LEU A 112 -0.90 14.95 -5.82
N SER A 113 -1.77 13.95 -5.60
CA SER A 113 -2.33 13.13 -6.69
C SER A 113 -3.07 14.01 -7.69
N LYS A 114 -3.97 14.89 -7.22
CA LYS A 114 -4.67 15.83 -8.12
C LYS A 114 -3.71 16.65 -9.00
N ILE A 115 -2.62 17.15 -8.43
CA ILE A 115 -1.66 17.98 -9.17
C ILE A 115 -0.93 17.13 -10.21
N CYS A 116 -0.41 15.96 -9.81
CA CYS A 116 0.31 15.07 -10.70
C CYS A 116 -0.56 14.62 -11.87
N PHE A 117 -1.79 14.17 -11.63
CA PHE A 117 -2.72 13.76 -12.69
C PHE A 117 -3.11 14.89 -13.66
N GLN A 118 -3.02 16.15 -13.23
CA GLN A 118 -3.34 17.31 -14.07
C GLN A 118 -2.15 17.83 -14.88
N GLN A 119 -0.92 17.57 -14.43
CA GLN A 119 0.29 18.17 -15.00
C GLN A 119 1.16 17.16 -15.75
N ILE A 120 1.15 15.88 -15.34
CA ILE A 120 1.89 14.80 -16.02
C ILE A 120 1.06 14.36 -17.22
N SER A 121 1.68 14.36 -18.41
CA SER A 121 1.00 14.12 -19.68
C SER A 121 1.67 13.07 -20.56
N LYS A 122 2.98 12.82 -20.37
CA LYS A 122 3.77 11.88 -21.16
C LYS A 122 3.96 10.55 -20.44
N SER A 123 4.15 10.58 -19.12
CA SER A 123 4.23 9.37 -18.28
C SER A 123 2.85 8.92 -17.82
N ALA A 124 2.63 7.61 -17.69
CA ALA A 124 1.41 7.10 -17.08
C ALA A 124 1.43 7.40 -15.57
N THR A 125 0.31 7.85 -15.01
CA THR A 125 0.23 8.22 -13.59
C THR A 125 -0.77 7.32 -12.86
N PHE A 126 -0.38 6.79 -11.70
CA PHE A 126 -1.24 5.98 -10.83
C PHE A 126 -1.13 6.42 -9.37
N GLU A 127 -2.22 6.22 -8.63
CA GLU A 127 -2.22 6.44 -7.19
C GLU A 127 -1.66 5.22 -6.45
N PHE A 128 -0.99 5.46 -5.32
CA PHE A 128 -0.64 4.41 -4.37
C PHE A 128 -0.71 4.92 -2.93
N LYS A 129 -0.74 3.98 -1.97
CA LYS A 129 -0.84 4.28 -0.53
C LYS A 129 0.37 3.71 0.22
N PRO A 130 1.45 4.49 0.43
CA PRO A 130 2.67 4.02 1.09
C PRO A 130 2.46 3.44 2.49
N ASN A 131 1.51 3.98 3.26
CA ASN A 131 1.19 3.44 4.59
C ASN A 131 0.63 2.01 4.49
N ASP A 132 -0.17 1.71 3.46
CA ASP A 132 -0.75 0.39 3.26
C ASP A 132 0.34 -0.62 2.87
N LEU A 133 1.32 -0.19 2.05
CA LEU A 133 2.51 -1.00 1.74
C LEU A 133 3.31 -1.32 3.01
N THR A 134 3.41 -0.36 3.93
CA THR A 134 4.08 -0.57 5.23
C THR A 134 3.34 -1.59 6.08
N VAL A 135 2.02 -1.48 6.19
CA VAL A 135 1.17 -2.46 6.92
C VAL A 135 1.30 -3.84 6.29
N ASN A 136 1.22 -3.94 4.96
CA ASN A 136 1.32 -5.20 4.23
C ASN A 136 2.69 -5.86 4.42
N SER A 137 3.77 -5.08 4.41
CA SER A 137 5.12 -5.60 4.64
C SER A 137 5.30 -6.12 6.06
N ALA A 138 4.80 -5.38 7.05
CA ALA A 138 4.84 -5.80 8.44
C ALA A 138 4.07 -7.10 8.67
N TRP A 139 2.83 -7.15 8.16
CA TRP A 139 2.00 -8.35 8.26
C TRP A 139 2.64 -9.54 7.53
N SER A 140 3.13 -9.36 6.30
CA SER A 140 3.75 -10.42 5.50
C SER A 140 5.01 -10.98 6.18
N PHE A 141 5.84 -10.10 6.75
CA PHE A 141 6.99 -10.54 7.53
C PHE A 141 6.56 -11.34 8.76
N LEU A 142 5.61 -10.81 9.56
CA LEU A 142 5.16 -11.47 10.78
C LEU A 142 4.53 -12.84 10.50
N SER A 143 3.68 -12.94 9.47
CA SER A 143 3.01 -14.20 9.13
C SER A 143 4.01 -15.28 8.69
N GLN A 144 5.01 -14.92 7.89
CA GLN A 144 6.03 -15.85 7.43
C GLN A 144 7.05 -16.19 8.53
N ARG A 145 7.48 -15.19 9.31
CA ARG A 145 8.48 -15.36 10.37
C ARG A 145 7.97 -16.20 11.54
N LEU A 146 6.69 -16.06 11.88
CA LEU A 146 6.05 -16.78 13.00
C LEU A 146 5.33 -18.06 12.56
N GLY A 147 5.05 -18.21 11.25
CA GLY A 147 4.30 -19.31 10.65
C GLY A 147 2.79 -19.25 10.96
N VAL A 148 2.43 -19.17 12.24
CA VAL A 148 1.04 -19.08 12.72
C VAL A 148 0.88 -17.87 13.63
N LEU A 149 -0.01 -16.95 13.22
CA LEU A 149 -0.36 -15.74 14.00
C LEU A 149 -1.43 -16.01 15.07
N SER A 150 -2.27 -17.03 14.86
CA SER A 150 -3.35 -17.35 15.79
C SER A 150 -2.83 -17.64 17.19
N GLY A 151 -3.43 -17.00 18.19
CA GLY A 151 -3.05 -17.13 19.61
C GLY A 151 -1.72 -16.46 19.99
N LYS A 152 -1.00 -15.81 19.05
CA LYS A 152 0.17 -14.99 19.39
C LYS A 152 -0.28 -13.70 20.04
N ARG A 153 0.37 -13.33 21.13
CA ARG A 153 0.15 -12.05 21.80
C ARG A 153 1.02 -10.98 21.16
N ILE A 154 0.39 -10.01 20.50
CA ILE A 154 1.09 -8.96 19.75
C ILE A 154 0.80 -7.60 20.38
N ALA A 155 1.84 -6.95 20.90
CA ALA A 155 1.77 -5.60 21.45
C ALA A 155 2.07 -4.57 20.36
N ILE A 156 1.17 -3.59 20.16
CA ILE A 156 1.32 -2.47 19.22
C ILE A 156 1.39 -1.17 20.02
N LEU A 157 2.56 -0.55 20.04
CA LEU A 157 2.84 0.69 20.75
C LEU A 157 2.70 1.85 19.77
N GLY A 158 1.49 2.43 19.71
CA GLY A 158 1.11 3.49 18.78
C GLY A 158 -0.05 3.09 17.86
N ALA A 159 -1.29 3.32 18.29
CA ALA A 159 -2.50 3.11 17.49
C ALA A 159 -2.85 4.34 16.61
N GLY A 160 -1.94 4.71 15.70
CA GLY A 160 -2.17 5.68 14.63
C GLY A 160 -2.73 5.03 13.36
N ASN A 161 -2.64 5.69 12.19
CA ASN A 161 -3.09 5.13 10.90
C ASN A 161 -2.51 3.72 10.64
N ILE A 162 -1.18 3.59 10.65
CA ILE A 162 -0.49 2.32 10.38
C ILE A 162 -0.76 1.30 11.50
N GLY A 163 -0.61 1.69 12.77
CA GLY A 163 -0.80 0.78 13.91
C GLY A 163 -2.20 0.21 14.00
N SER A 164 -3.24 1.01 13.73
CA SER A 164 -4.63 0.55 13.73
C SER A 164 -4.94 -0.39 12.56
N LYS A 165 -4.44 -0.10 11.35
CA LYS A 165 -4.57 -1.00 10.20
C LYS A 165 -3.88 -2.35 10.44
N LEU A 166 -2.68 -2.32 11.02
CA LEU A 166 -1.96 -3.54 11.40
C LEU A 166 -2.69 -4.31 12.50
N ALA A 167 -3.24 -3.63 13.51
CA ALA A 167 -4.02 -4.26 14.59
C ALA A 167 -5.22 -5.04 14.04
N LEU A 168 -5.99 -4.43 13.13
CA LEU A 168 -7.12 -5.09 12.48
C LEU A 168 -6.68 -6.33 11.70
N LYS A 169 -5.66 -6.20 10.85
CA LYS A 169 -5.17 -7.30 10.03
C LYS A 169 -4.65 -8.48 10.87
N LEU A 170 -4.02 -8.20 12.01
CA LEU A 170 -3.51 -9.21 12.92
C LEU A 170 -4.62 -9.90 13.72
N VAL A 171 -5.61 -9.15 14.23
CA VAL A 171 -6.72 -9.77 14.98
C VAL A 171 -7.59 -10.64 14.09
N GLU A 172 -7.80 -10.26 12.82
CA GLU A 172 -8.50 -11.07 11.82
C GLU A 172 -7.77 -12.39 11.51
N CYS A 173 -6.44 -12.43 11.71
CA CYS A 173 -5.64 -13.64 11.64
C CYS A 173 -5.65 -14.46 12.97
N GLY A 174 -6.47 -14.07 13.94
CA GLY A 174 -6.62 -14.73 15.23
C GLY A 174 -5.55 -14.36 16.27
N ALA A 175 -4.73 -13.33 16.05
CA ALA A 175 -3.79 -12.87 17.06
C ALA A 175 -4.50 -12.19 18.25
N ASP A 176 -3.96 -12.33 19.45
CA ASP A 176 -4.37 -11.58 20.64
C ASP A 176 -3.65 -10.22 20.63
N VAL A 177 -4.34 -9.18 20.17
CA VAL A 177 -3.72 -7.88 19.86
C VAL A 177 -3.90 -6.93 21.04
N HIS A 178 -2.80 -6.38 21.52
CA HIS A 178 -2.75 -5.44 22.64
C HIS A 178 -2.24 -4.10 22.14
N ILE A 179 -3.01 -3.03 22.30
CA ILE A 179 -2.62 -1.72 21.77
C ILE A 179 -2.47 -0.65 22.86
N TYR A 180 -1.52 0.25 22.64
CA TYR A 180 -1.30 1.46 23.42
C TYR A 180 -1.40 2.72 22.55
N ARG A 181 -1.95 3.79 23.11
CA ARG A 181 -1.96 5.14 22.52
C ARG A 181 -1.88 6.18 23.62
N GLN A 182 -1.10 7.23 23.40
CA GLN A 182 -0.90 8.31 24.38
C GLN A 182 -2.21 8.97 24.81
N GLN A 183 -3.10 9.32 23.86
CA GLN A 183 -4.42 9.83 24.21
C GLN A 183 -5.39 8.66 24.36
N ALA A 184 -5.63 8.29 25.63
CA ALA A 184 -6.37 7.09 25.99
C ALA A 184 -7.80 7.03 25.42
N HIS A 185 -8.54 8.13 25.49
CA HIS A 185 -9.93 8.18 25.00
C HIS A 185 -10.04 7.80 23.52
N VAL A 186 -9.12 8.28 22.67
CA VAL A 186 -9.08 7.92 21.25
C VAL A 186 -8.63 6.47 21.08
N GLY A 187 -7.68 6.00 21.88
CA GLY A 187 -7.23 4.61 21.85
C GLY A 187 -8.38 3.64 22.12
N TYR A 188 -9.22 3.96 23.11
CA TYR A 188 -10.44 3.22 23.42
C TYR A 188 -11.44 3.23 22.26
N GLN A 189 -11.71 4.41 21.68
CA GLN A 189 -12.63 4.54 20.54
C GLN A 189 -12.15 3.75 19.31
N ILE A 190 -10.86 3.86 18.97
CA ILE A 190 -10.25 3.08 17.88
C ILE A 190 -10.44 1.59 18.15
N THR A 191 -10.08 1.12 19.35
CA THR A 191 -10.16 -0.30 19.71
C THR A 191 -11.57 -0.85 19.55
N ASN A 192 -12.57 -0.13 20.06
CA ASN A 192 -13.96 -0.52 19.92
C ASN A 192 -14.38 -0.55 18.45
N GLY A 193 -14.02 0.47 17.67
CA GLY A 193 -14.31 0.51 16.24
C GLY A 193 -13.69 -0.66 15.48
N LEU A 194 -12.42 -0.98 15.73
CA LEU A 194 -11.75 -2.12 15.08
C LEU A 194 -12.37 -3.46 15.48
N ASN A 195 -12.75 -3.65 16.74
CA ASN A 195 -13.44 -4.86 17.20
C ASN A 195 -14.85 -5.00 16.63
N LEU A 196 -15.49 -3.91 16.18
CA LEU A 196 -16.76 -3.95 15.46
C LEU A 196 -16.58 -4.24 13.96
N ILE A 197 -15.41 -3.93 13.39
CA ILE A 197 -15.11 -4.16 11.96
C ILE A 197 -14.73 -5.62 11.69
N LYS A 198 -13.95 -6.25 12.59
CA LYS A 198 -13.53 -7.65 12.42
C LYS A 198 -14.76 -8.57 12.27
N HIS A 199 -14.62 -9.63 11.49
CA HIS A 199 -15.69 -10.62 11.31
C HIS A 199 -16.18 -11.17 12.66
N GLU A 200 -17.49 -11.35 12.83
CA GLU A 200 -18.13 -11.79 14.09
C GLU A 200 -17.55 -13.11 14.63
N ASN A 201 -17.25 -14.06 13.75
CA ASN A 201 -16.60 -15.34 14.08
C ASN A 201 -15.11 -15.23 14.50
N THR A 202 -14.51 -14.03 14.46
CA THR A 202 -13.14 -13.82 14.96
C THR A 202 -13.17 -13.77 16.49
N VAL A 203 -12.78 -14.88 17.13
CA VAL A 203 -12.79 -15.00 18.60
C VAL A 203 -11.80 -14.06 19.27
N SER A 204 -10.63 -13.84 18.66
CA SER A 204 -9.60 -12.94 19.19
C SER A 204 -10.07 -11.48 19.17
N ASN A 205 -9.54 -10.68 20.10
CA ASN A 205 -9.91 -9.29 20.27
C ASN A 205 -8.69 -8.37 20.26
N ILE A 206 -8.95 -7.10 19.95
CA ILE A 206 -8.01 -6.01 20.20
C ILE A 206 -8.31 -5.47 21.60
N THR A 207 -7.30 -5.44 22.47
CA THR A 207 -7.41 -4.92 23.84
C THR A 207 -6.60 -3.65 23.99
N PHE A 208 -7.26 -2.58 24.45
CA PHE A 208 -6.60 -1.32 24.76
C PHE A 208 -6.04 -1.31 26.18
N HIS A 209 -4.85 -0.71 26.34
CA HIS A 209 -4.20 -0.51 27.64
C HIS A 209 -3.73 0.93 27.79
N ASN A 210 -3.83 1.46 29.00
CA ASN A 210 -3.40 2.81 29.36
C ASN A 210 -1.90 2.92 29.70
N SER A 211 -1.17 1.80 29.76
CA SER A 211 0.26 1.77 30.09
C SER A 211 1.02 0.88 29.12
N LEU A 212 2.26 1.28 28.80
CA LEU A 212 3.15 0.52 27.92
C LEU A 212 3.43 -0.88 28.47
N LEU A 213 3.71 -0.99 29.77
CA LEU A 213 4.06 -2.25 30.42
C LEU A 213 2.92 -3.27 30.34
N SER A 214 1.67 -2.86 30.58
CA SER A 214 0.52 -3.77 30.47
C SER A 214 0.27 -4.21 29.03
N THR A 215 0.54 -3.33 28.06
CA THR A 215 0.44 -3.67 26.64
C THR A 215 1.48 -4.71 26.23
N SER A 216 2.75 -4.54 26.63
CA SER A 216 3.85 -5.41 26.22
C SER A 216 4.06 -6.64 27.08
N PHE A 217 3.37 -6.73 28.23
CA PHE A 217 3.50 -7.86 29.15
C PHE A 217 3.26 -9.21 28.46
N SER A 218 4.25 -10.09 28.56
CA SER A 218 4.28 -11.44 27.99
C SER A 218 3.99 -11.50 26.48
N ALA A 219 4.25 -10.43 25.74
CA ALA A 219 4.05 -10.41 24.30
C ALA A 219 5.06 -11.32 23.56
N ASP A 220 4.59 -12.01 22.52
CA ASP A 220 5.42 -12.73 21.56
C ASP A 220 6.07 -11.77 20.55
N VAL A 221 5.39 -10.64 20.30
CA VAL A 221 5.87 -9.58 19.42
C VAL A 221 5.56 -8.23 20.05
N VAL A 222 6.52 -7.31 20.03
CA VAL A 222 6.28 -5.89 20.32
C VAL A 222 6.59 -5.04 19.11
N VAL A 223 5.66 -4.20 18.69
CA VAL A 223 5.75 -3.37 17.48
C VAL A 223 5.69 -1.90 17.86
N GLY A 224 6.72 -1.14 17.50
CA GLY A 224 6.76 0.30 17.64
C GLY A 224 6.20 1.00 16.41
N CYS A 225 5.07 1.71 16.57
CA CYS A 225 4.27 2.30 15.49
C CYS A 225 4.07 3.82 15.61
N THR A 226 4.99 4.53 16.27
CA THR A 226 4.92 5.99 16.38
C THR A 226 5.63 6.68 15.21
N ASN A 227 5.41 7.99 15.05
CA ASN A 227 6.04 8.80 14.00
C ASN A 227 7.50 9.17 14.34
N GLY A 228 8.35 8.17 14.57
CA GLY A 228 9.79 8.34 14.83
C GLY A 228 10.17 8.78 16.25
N VAL A 229 9.26 8.60 17.20
CA VAL A 229 9.49 8.86 18.62
C VAL A 229 9.80 7.51 19.32
N PRO A 230 10.97 7.34 19.93
CA PRO A 230 11.27 6.11 20.67
C PRO A 230 10.22 5.84 21.76
N ILE A 231 9.58 4.67 21.71
CA ILE A 231 8.53 4.23 22.64
C ILE A 231 8.82 2.86 23.25
N ILE A 232 9.68 2.07 22.62
CA ILE A 232 10.20 0.81 23.15
C ILE A 232 11.46 1.14 23.93
N ASP A 233 11.34 1.18 25.25
CA ASP A 233 12.43 1.40 26.20
C ASP A 233 12.84 0.11 26.94
N ASN A 234 13.73 0.23 27.92
CA ASN A 234 14.22 -0.92 28.68
C ASN A 234 13.09 -1.62 29.46
N GLU A 235 12.11 -0.88 29.96
CA GLU A 235 10.99 -1.46 30.73
C GLU A 235 10.10 -2.28 29.80
N VAL A 236 9.81 -1.78 28.60
CA VAL A 236 9.10 -2.54 27.56
C VAL A 236 9.85 -3.83 27.22
N ILE A 237 11.17 -3.77 27.02
CA ILE A 237 11.97 -4.96 26.71
C ILE A 237 12.00 -5.96 27.87
N GLN A 238 11.88 -5.51 29.12
CA GLN A 238 11.84 -6.40 30.29
C GLN A 238 10.51 -7.14 30.44
N THR A 239 9.42 -6.66 29.84
CA THR A 239 8.09 -7.25 30.01
C THR A 239 7.70 -8.23 28.89
N VAL A 240 8.41 -8.26 27.76
CA VAL A 240 8.16 -9.22 26.68
C VAL A 240 8.69 -10.63 26.99
N LYS A 241 8.30 -11.64 26.20
CA LYS A 241 8.83 -13.00 26.32
C LYS A 241 10.33 -13.06 25.97
N LYS A 242 11.05 -14.05 26.53
CA LYS A 242 12.50 -14.26 26.30
C LYS A 242 12.89 -14.51 24.84
N ASN A 243 11.95 -14.93 24.01
CA ASN A 243 12.12 -15.19 22.58
C ASN A 243 11.23 -14.25 21.73
N ALA A 244 10.85 -13.11 22.30
CA ALA A 244 10.01 -12.16 21.60
C ALA A 244 10.72 -11.53 20.41
N LEU A 245 9.92 -11.15 19.42
CA LEU A 245 10.34 -10.36 18.28
C LEU A 245 10.06 -8.88 18.56
N VAL A 246 11.06 -8.03 18.38
CA VAL A 246 10.94 -6.56 18.49
C VAL A 246 10.88 -5.97 17.09
N VAL A 247 9.82 -5.25 16.75
CA VAL A 247 9.59 -4.70 15.41
C VAL A 247 9.60 -3.17 15.44
N ASP A 248 10.51 -2.54 14.69
CA ASP A 248 10.50 -1.10 14.44
C ASP A 248 9.79 -0.79 13.12
N LEU A 249 8.55 -0.30 13.21
CA LEU A 249 7.72 0.05 12.06
C LEU A 249 7.86 1.52 11.69
N GLY A 250 7.83 2.40 12.68
CA GLY A 250 7.79 3.85 12.47
C GLY A 250 9.16 4.53 12.29
N LYS A 251 10.24 3.74 12.20
CA LYS A 251 11.65 4.16 12.07
C LYS A 251 12.10 5.01 13.26
N ASN A 252 12.93 4.46 14.14
CA ASN A 252 13.39 5.08 15.39
C ASN A 252 12.37 4.96 16.55
N ASN A 253 11.72 3.80 16.68
CA ASN A 253 10.80 3.54 17.81
C ASN A 253 11.47 2.89 19.03
N ILE A 254 12.73 2.50 18.94
CA ILE A 254 13.44 1.78 19.99
C ILE A 254 14.53 2.69 20.55
N THR A 255 14.60 2.85 21.87
CA THR A 255 15.67 3.63 22.49
C THR A 255 17.02 2.91 22.33
N ALA A 256 18.11 3.68 22.32
CA ALA A 256 19.45 3.10 22.16
C ALA A 256 19.78 2.06 23.25
N ASP A 257 19.33 2.28 24.49
CA ASP A 257 19.55 1.33 25.57
C ASP A 257 18.65 0.10 25.46
N ALA A 258 17.43 0.26 24.96
CA ALA A 258 16.54 -0.88 24.68
C ALA A 258 17.10 -1.78 23.58
N ILE A 259 17.73 -1.21 22.54
CA ILE A 259 18.46 -1.98 21.52
C ILE A 259 19.56 -2.81 22.18
N LYS A 260 20.41 -2.20 23.02
CA LYS A 260 21.48 -2.91 23.72
C LYS A 260 20.93 -4.02 24.61
N LEU A 261 19.84 -3.76 25.33
CA LEU A 261 19.20 -4.72 26.21
C LEU A 261 18.59 -5.89 25.43
N ALA A 262 17.91 -5.62 24.31
CA ALA A 262 17.35 -6.64 23.44
C ALA A 262 18.45 -7.54 22.85
N ILE A 263 19.54 -6.95 22.35
CA ILE A 263 20.71 -7.71 21.84
C ILE A 263 21.33 -8.56 22.96
N LYS A 264 21.54 -7.99 24.15
CA LYS A 264 22.06 -8.73 25.31
C LYS A 264 21.20 -9.94 25.67
N ASN A 265 19.89 -9.83 25.51
CA ASN A 265 18.92 -10.90 25.76
C ASN A 265 18.63 -11.78 24.52
N LYS A 266 19.39 -11.62 23.43
CA LYS A 266 19.24 -12.38 22.18
C LYS A 266 17.84 -12.27 21.56
N LEU A 267 17.16 -11.15 21.77
CA LEU A 267 15.92 -10.85 21.07
C LEU A 267 16.22 -10.46 19.62
N GLU A 268 15.37 -10.90 18.71
CA GLU A 268 15.44 -10.46 17.32
C GLU A 268 14.83 -9.05 17.22
N ILE A 269 15.56 -8.14 16.56
CA ILE A 269 15.08 -6.81 16.23
C ILE A 269 14.92 -6.73 14.72
N TYR A 270 13.70 -6.47 14.26
CA TYR A 270 13.38 -6.32 12.85
C TYR A 270 12.88 -4.91 12.56
N ARG A 271 13.57 -4.21 11.66
CA ARG A 271 13.05 -2.98 11.07
C ARG A 271 12.33 -3.33 9.79
N VAL A 272 11.09 -2.88 9.64
CA VAL A 272 10.28 -3.25 8.47
C VAL A 272 10.87 -2.69 7.18
N ASP A 273 11.11 -3.59 6.24
CA ASP A 273 11.42 -3.28 4.85
C ASP A 273 10.16 -3.38 4.00
N VAL A 274 9.88 -2.34 3.21
CA VAL A 274 8.69 -2.24 2.35
C VAL A 274 8.86 -2.87 0.97
N THR A 275 10.06 -3.36 0.65
CA THR A 275 10.43 -3.80 -0.70
C THR A 275 9.47 -4.85 -1.26
N ALA A 276 9.16 -5.91 -0.51
CA ALA A 276 8.29 -6.98 -0.98
C ALA A 276 6.86 -6.49 -1.30
N ALA A 277 6.27 -5.64 -0.44
CA ALA A 277 4.93 -5.12 -0.71
C ALA A 277 4.92 -4.08 -1.84
N LEU A 278 5.98 -3.28 -1.98
CA LEU A 278 6.12 -2.35 -3.09
C LEU A 278 6.20 -3.09 -4.42
N GLU A 279 7.03 -4.13 -4.51
CA GLU A 279 7.14 -4.93 -5.72
C GLU A 279 5.82 -5.63 -6.05
N GLY A 280 5.18 -6.24 -5.05
CA GLY A 280 3.86 -6.87 -5.23
C GLY A 280 2.80 -5.88 -5.74
N PHE A 281 2.77 -4.67 -5.18
CA PHE A 281 1.87 -3.62 -5.64
C PHE A 281 2.15 -3.19 -7.09
N ILE A 282 3.43 -3.05 -7.47
CA ILE A 282 3.79 -2.68 -8.84
C ILE A 282 3.35 -3.76 -9.82
N TYR A 283 3.58 -5.03 -9.52
CA TYR A 283 3.10 -6.12 -10.37
C TYR A 283 1.58 -6.17 -10.47
N GLU A 284 0.87 -5.96 -9.35
CA GLU A 284 -0.60 -5.86 -9.35
C GLU A 284 -1.08 -4.72 -10.25
N MET A 285 -0.49 -3.52 -10.11
CA MET A 285 -0.84 -2.34 -10.90
C MET A 285 -0.57 -2.55 -12.39
N LEU A 286 0.60 -3.09 -12.74
CA LEU A 286 0.94 -3.42 -14.13
C LEU A 286 -0.05 -4.44 -14.72
N LYS A 287 -0.35 -5.50 -13.96
CA LYS A 287 -1.30 -6.52 -14.41
C LYS A 287 -2.71 -5.96 -14.57
N MET A 288 -3.17 -5.11 -13.65
CA MET A 288 -4.48 -4.48 -13.74
C MET A 288 -4.58 -3.57 -14.95
N ARG A 289 -3.51 -2.82 -15.27
CA ARG A 289 -3.42 -2.01 -16.48
C ARG A 289 -3.58 -2.86 -17.73
N ASP A 290 -2.92 -4.01 -17.81
CA ASP A 290 -3.04 -4.92 -18.95
C ASP A 290 -4.46 -5.49 -19.08
N VAL A 291 -5.06 -5.90 -17.95
CA VAL A 291 -6.45 -6.39 -17.92
C VAL A 291 -7.40 -5.33 -18.50
N LEU A 292 -7.30 -4.09 -18.04
CA LEU A 292 -8.19 -3.01 -18.49
C LEU A 292 -8.00 -2.64 -19.97
N ASN A 293 -6.79 -2.76 -20.49
CA ASN A 293 -6.49 -2.36 -21.87
C ASN A 293 -6.74 -3.47 -22.90
N SER A 294 -6.72 -4.74 -22.50
CA SER A 294 -6.64 -5.85 -23.46
C SER A 294 -7.65 -6.98 -23.20
N SER A 295 -7.92 -7.29 -21.94
CA SER A 295 -8.62 -8.54 -21.57
C SER A 295 -10.01 -8.31 -21.00
N TYR A 296 -10.31 -7.12 -20.47
CA TYR A 296 -11.55 -6.78 -19.78
C TYR A 296 -12.70 -6.45 -20.74
N GLY A 297 -13.90 -6.96 -20.42
CA GLY A 297 -15.14 -6.52 -21.05
C GLY A 297 -16.05 -7.67 -21.48
N LYS A 298 -16.95 -7.37 -22.41
CA LYS A 298 -17.86 -8.31 -23.07
C LYS A 298 -17.63 -8.26 -24.59
N LYS A 299 -17.59 -9.43 -25.22
CA LYS A 299 -17.46 -9.55 -26.68
C LYS A 299 -18.50 -10.54 -27.20
N ALA A 300 -19.29 -10.10 -28.18
CA ALA A 300 -20.20 -10.96 -28.90
C ALA A 300 -19.44 -11.76 -29.96
N LEU A 301 -19.59 -13.09 -29.93
CA LEU A 301 -19.21 -14.00 -30.99
C LEU A 301 -20.47 -14.42 -31.75
N SER A 302 -20.32 -15.11 -32.89
CA SER A 302 -21.46 -15.50 -33.73
C SER A 302 -22.43 -16.48 -33.07
N PHE A 303 -22.02 -17.16 -32.00
CA PHE A 303 -22.79 -18.22 -31.33
C PHE A 303 -22.90 -18.07 -29.81
N CYS A 304 -22.19 -17.12 -29.20
CA CYS A 304 -22.26 -16.82 -27.77
C CYS A 304 -21.66 -15.44 -27.49
N ASN A 305 -21.86 -14.95 -26.26
CA ASN A 305 -21.05 -13.86 -25.74
C ASN A 305 -19.96 -14.42 -24.83
N ILE A 306 -18.83 -13.73 -24.77
CA ILE A 306 -17.76 -13.98 -23.81
C ILE A 306 -17.53 -12.76 -22.92
N VAL A 307 -17.14 -12.98 -21.67
CA VAL A 307 -16.79 -11.94 -20.69
C VAL A 307 -15.48 -12.27 -19.97
N SER A 308 -14.70 -11.25 -19.61
CA SER A 308 -13.46 -11.42 -18.83
C SER A 308 -13.11 -10.16 -18.00
N GLY A 309 -12.09 -10.29 -17.14
CA GLY A 309 -11.49 -9.21 -16.36
C GLY A 309 -12.35 -8.74 -15.19
N GLY A 310 -13.32 -9.54 -14.76
CA GLY A 310 -14.30 -9.15 -13.73
C GLY A 310 -15.54 -8.44 -14.27
N TYR A 311 -15.74 -8.41 -15.60
CA TYR A 311 -16.99 -7.93 -16.18
C TYR A 311 -18.18 -8.80 -15.75
N LEU A 312 -19.27 -8.17 -15.29
CA LEU A 312 -20.48 -8.88 -14.86
C LEU A 312 -21.21 -9.46 -16.08
N GLY A 313 -21.14 -10.78 -16.26
CA GLY A 313 -21.84 -11.49 -17.33
C GLY A 313 -23.33 -11.68 -17.05
N GLU A 314 -24.12 -11.64 -18.12
CA GLU A 314 -25.54 -12.04 -18.10
C GLU A 314 -25.67 -13.56 -18.01
N ASP A 315 -26.88 -14.05 -17.72
CA ASP A 315 -27.13 -15.49 -17.72
C ASP A 315 -26.85 -16.08 -19.12
N GLY A 316 -25.96 -17.07 -19.19
CA GLY A 316 -25.56 -17.71 -20.44
C GLY A 316 -24.30 -17.11 -21.12
N ASP A 317 -23.79 -15.97 -20.65
CA ASP A 317 -22.49 -15.45 -21.13
C ASP A 317 -21.35 -16.40 -20.69
N VAL A 318 -20.40 -16.68 -21.58
CA VAL A 318 -19.26 -17.56 -21.27
C VAL A 318 -18.12 -16.77 -20.64
N ILE A 319 -17.62 -17.22 -19.50
CA ILE A 319 -16.55 -16.55 -18.76
C ILE A 319 -15.20 -17.11 -19.23
N VAL A 320 -14.32 -16.23 -19.70
CA VAL A 320 -12.98 -16.58 -20.21
C VAL A 320 -11.89 -15.77 -19.51
N ASP A 321 -10.63 -16.13 -19.76
CA ASP A 321 -9.46 -15.42 -19.25
C ASP A 321 -9.16 -14.11 -19.99
N ASP A 322 -9.50 -14.01 -21.28
CA ASP A 322 -9.23 -12.84 -22.12
C ASP A 322 -10.28 -12.74 -23.24
N ILE A 323 -10.92 -11.58 -23.43
CA ILE A 323 -11.92 -11.41 -24.51
C ILE A 323 -11.30 -11.23 -25.90
N SER A 324 -10.06 -10.77 -25.98
CA SER A 324 -9.35 -10.50 -27.23
C SER A 324 -8.78 -11.79 -27.81
N LYS A 325 -8.06 -12.57 -27.00
CA LYS A 325 -7.51 -13.89 -27.35
C LYS A 325 -7.78 -14.91 -26.22
N PRO A 326 -8.99 -15.50 -26.15
CA PRO A 326 -9.34 -16.45 -25.10
C PRO A 326 -8.46 -17.69 -25.17
N SER A 327 -7.93 -18.13 -24.03
CA SER A 327 -7.12 -19.36 -23.90
C SER A 327 -7.68 -20.34 -22.86
N VAL A 328 -8.45 -19.83 -21.89
CA VAL A 328 -9.06 -20.60 -20.81
C VAL A 328 -10.53 -20.21 -20.67
N ILE A 329 -11.38 -21.21 -20.50
CA ILE A 329 -12.81 -21.04 -20.19
C ILE A 329 -13.01 -21.37 -18.71
N TYR A 330 -13.53 -20.42 -17.93
CA TYR A 330 -13.82 -20.61 -16.51
C TYR A 330 -15.21 -21.18 -16.25
N GLY A 331 -16.18 -20.90 -17.12
CA GLY A 331 -17.54 -21.41 -16.99
C GLY A 331 -18.57 -20.55 -17.70
N VAL A 332 -19.82 -20.61 -17.25
CA VAL A 332 -20.93 -19.81 -17.78
C VAL A 332 -21.52 -18.99 -16.63
N ALA A 333 -21.77 -17.71 -16.89
CA ALA A 333 -22.36 -16.79 -15.93
C ALA A 333 -23.84 -17.13 -15.66
N ASN A 334 -24.27 -16.92 -14.43
CA ASN A 334 -25.66 -17.09 -14.01
C ASN A 334 -26.47 -15.77 -13.97
N GLY A 335 -25.89 -14.68 -14.47
CA GLY A 335 -26.49 -13.33 -14.41
C GLY A 335 -26.49 -12.64 -13.05
N ALA A 336 -26.01 -13.29 -11.98
CA ALA A 336 -26.06 -12.78 -10.60
C ALA A 336 -24.67 -12.70 -9.94
N GLY A 337 -23.60 -12.61 -10.74
CA GLY A 337 -22.23 -12.51 -10.23
C GLY A 337 -21.63 -13.84 -9.77
N SER A 338 -22.16 -14.98 -10.22
CA SER A 338 -21.62 -16.31 -9.96
C SER A 338 -21.56 -17.17 -11.22
N ILE A 339 -20.83 -18.28 -11.13
CA ILE A 339 -20.73 -19.29 -12.19
C ILE A 339 -21.85 -20.31 -12.01
N LYS A 340 -22.50 -20.73 -13.10
CA LYS A 340 -23.51 -21.80 -13.09
C LYS A 340 -22.89 -23.11 -12.58
N LYS A 341 -23.62 -23.81 -11.69
CA LYS A 341 -23.22 -25.13 -11.16
C LYS A 341 -23.53 -26.28 -12.13
N SER A 342 -24.53 -26.11 -12.98
CA SER A 342 -24.97 -27.06 -13.99
C SER A 342 -25.25 -26.32 -15.28
N LEU A 343 -24.84 -26.89 -16.40
CA LEU A 343 -25.01 -26.33 -17.73
C LEU A 343 -26.12 -27.07 -18.48
N SER A 344 -26.93 -26.33 -19.23
CA SER A 344 -27.86 -26.89 -20.20
C SER A 344 -27.12 -27.56 -21.36
N SER A 345 -27.82 -28.40 -22.13
CA SER A 345 -27.24 -29.02 -23.33
C SER A 345 -26.71 -27.98 -24.33
N ALA A 346 -27.47 -26.88 -24.53
CA ALA A 346 -27.07 -25.78 -25.41
C ALA A 346 -25.78 -25.09 -24.95
N GLU A 347 -25.62 -24.85 -23.64
CA GLU A 347 -24.39 -24.26 -23.09
C GLU A 347 -23.19 -25.20 -23.19
N ASN A 348 -23.40 -26.50 -23.00
CA ASN A 348 -22.34 -27.50 -23.21
C ASN A 348 -21.86 -27.52 -24.67
N GLU A 349 -22.79 -27.39 -25.62
CA GLU A 349 -22.45 -27.28 -27.05
C GLU A 349 -21.67 -25.99 -27.36
N ILE A 350 -22.08 -24.85 -26.79
CA ILE A 350 -21.37 -23.57 -26.90
C ILE A 350 -19.94 -23.71 -26.38
N ILE A 351 -19.75 -24.28 -25.18
CA ILE A 351 -18.41 -24.48 -24.61
C ILE A 351 -17.58 -25.41 -25.50
N ALA A 352 -18.16 -26.53 -25.97
CA ALA A 352 -17.45 -27.47 -26.83
C ALA A 352 -17.00 -26.81 -28.14
N LYS A 353 -17.83 -25.95 -28.72
CA LYS A 353 -17.49 -25.15 -29.90
C LYS A 353 -16.38 -24.14 -29.61
N LEU A 354 -16.52 -23.37 -28.52
CA LEU A 354 -15.53 -22.38 -28.13
C LEU A 354 -14.16 -23.02 -27.84
N LYS A 355 -14.12 -24.19 -27.19
CA LYS A 355 -12.88 -24.95 -26.96
C LYS A 355 -12.15 -25.28 -28.26
N LYS A 356 -12.88 -25.62 -29.33
CA LYS A 356 -12.26 -25.91 -30.64
C LYS A 356 -11.63 -24.66 -31.24
N GLU A 357 -12.29 -23.50 -31.13
CA GLU A 357 -11.75 -22.23 -31.64
C GLU A 357 -10.54 -21.76 -30.81
N VAL A 358 -10.58 -21.95 -29.49
CA VAL A 358 -9.48 -21.63 -28.57
C VAL A 358 -8.25 -22.51 -28.80
N CYS A 359 -8.40 -23.80 -29.09
CA CYS A 359 -7.27 -24.70 -29.36
C CYS A 359 -6.63 -24.53 -30.76
N LEU A 360 -7.23 -23.75 -31.65
CA LEU A 360 -6.74 -23.52 -33.02
C LEU A 360 -5.91 -22.21 -33.17
N CYS A 361 -5.75 -21.43 -32.09
CA CYS A 361 -5.05 -20.14 -32.05
C CYS A 361 -3.83 -20.16 -31.11
#